data_AF-X1RWU3-F1
#
_entry.id   AF-X1RWU3-F1
#
_cell.length_a   1.000
_cell.length_b   1.000
_cell.length_c   1.000
_cell.angle_alpha   90.00
_cell.angle_beta   90.00
_cell.angle_gamma   90.00
#
_symmetry.space_group_name_H-M   'P 1'
#
loop_
_entity.id
_entity.type
_entity.pdbx_description
1 polymer ?
#
loop_
_entity_poly.entity_id
_entity_poly.type
_entity_poly.pdbx_seq_one_letter_code
_entity_poly.pdbx_strand_id
1 'polypeptide(L)' 'MQALEAGGILVLKDNIRKSDEDNPKGYYEFEPVKKTKTDPSWVADAVGKSV' A
#
# COMPACT_ATOMS: atom_id res chain seq x y z
N MET A 1 5.28 6.50 -3.93
CA MET A 1 3.89 6.64 -3.43
C MET A 1 3.58 7.96 -2.78
N GLN A 2 4.48 8.52 -1.96
CA GLN A 2 4.27 9.83 -1.35
C GLN A 2 3.92 10.94 -2.36
N ALA A 3 4.50 10.93 -3.56
CA ALA A 3 4.17 11.88 -4.61
C ALA A 3 2.74 11.68 -5.18
N LEU A 4 2.24 10.44 -5.21
CA LEU A 4 0.90 10.12 -5.69
C LEU A 4 -0.15 10.43 -4.62
N GLU A 5 0.15 10.16 -3.35
CA GLU A 5 -0.65 10.63 -2.21
C GLU A 5 -0.75 12.16 -2.19
N ALA A 6 0.37 12.85 -2.33
CA ALA A 6 0.41 14.32 -2.43
C ALA A 6 -0.32 14.86 -3.67
N GLY A 7 -0.40 14.05 -4.74
CA GLY A 7 -1.17 14.33 -5.94
C GLY A 7 -2.66 14.00 -5.85
N GLY A 8 -3.16 13.58 -4.68
CA GLY A 8 -4.58 13.29 -4.45
C GLY A 8 -5.02 11.88 -4.84
N ILE A 9 -4.07 10.99 -5.18
CA ILE A 9 -4.38 9.58 -5.45
C ILE A 9 -4.46 8.83 -4.13
N LEU A 10 -5.56 8.13 -3.92
CA LEU A 10 -5.76 7.30 -2.74
C LEU A 10 -4.73 6.17 -2.72
N VAL A 11 -4.09 5.97 -1.56
CA VAL A 11 -3.04 4.96 -1.41
C VAL A 11 -3.54 3.77 -0.60
N LEU A 12 -3.28 2.55 -1.07
CA LEU A 12 -3.44 1.32 -0.31
C LEU A 12 -2.17 1.07 0.48
N LYS A 13 -2.28 1.06 1.81
CA LYS A 13 -1.23 0.58 2.69
C LYS A 13 -1.84 -0.04 3.95
N ASP A 14 -1.20 -1.06 4.48
CA ASP A 14 -1.63 -1.73 5.72
C ASP A 14 -0.90 -1.23 6.98
N ASN A 15 0.17 -0.44 6.82
CA ASN A 15 1.02 0.10 7.89
C ASN A 15 1.58 -0.99 8.84
N ILE A 16 1.72 -2.24 8.37
CA ILE A 16 2.22 -3.36 9.18
C ILE A 16 3.71 -3.19 9.45
N ARG A 17 4.48 -2.75 8.45
CA ARG A 17 5.90 -2.44 8.62
C ARG A 17 6.08 -1.01 9.14
N LYS A 18 6.89 -0.87 10.19
CA LYS A 18 7.29 0.44 10.72
C LYS A 18 8.47 0.99 9.94
N SER A 19 8.58 2.32 9.92
CA SER A 19 9.79 3.02 9.49
C SER A 19 11.01 2.50 10.25
N ASP A 20 12.14 2.48 9.57
CA ASP A 20 13.45 2.08 10.10
C ASP A 20 14.50 3.18 9.85
N GLU A 21 15.72 2.99 10.33
CA GLU A 21 16.79 4.00 10.25
C GLU A 21 17.21 4.30 8.80
N ASP A 22 17.10 3.32 7.90
CA ASP A 22 17.40 3.48 6.47
C ASP A 22 16.26 4.18 5.72
N ASN A 23 15.01 3.97 6.15
CA ASN A 23 13.84 4.67 5.64
C ASN A 23 12.97 5.25 6.77
N PRO A 24 13.32 6.44 7.30
CA PRO A 24 12.58 7.07 8.39
C PRO A 24 11.16 7.47 7.99
N LYS A 25 10.88 7.59 6.69
CA LYS A 25 9.54 7.87 6.16
C LYS A 25 8.67 6.62 6.02
N GLY A 26 9.26 5.44 6.18
CA GLY A 26 8.59 4.15 6.04
C GLY A 26 8.26 3.80 4.59
N TYR A 27 7.90 2.54 4.40
CA TYR A 27 7.45 2.02 3.11
C TYR A 27 5.94 2.00 3.05
N TYR A 28 5.41 2.20 1.83
CA TYR A 28 4.02 1.91 1.53
C TYR A 28 3.96 0.45 1.13
N GLU A 29 3.34 -0.38 1.98
CA GLU A 29 3.23 -1.83 1.78
C GLU A 29 1.79 -2.27 1.98
N PHE A 30 1.40 -3.31 1.23
CA PHE A 30 0.07 -3.90 1.27
C PHE A 30 0.15 -5.43 1.15
N GLU A 31 0.39 -6.12 2.27
CA GLU A 31 0.51 -7.57 2.42
C GLU A 31 -0.60 -8.41 1.78
N PRO A 32 -1.89 -7.99 1.71
CA PRO A 32 -2.93 -8.77 1.02
C PRO A 32 -2.58 -9.09 -0.44
N VAL A 33 -1.77 -8.25 -1.11
CA VAL A 33 -1.26 -8.52 -2.47
C VAL A 33 -0.50 -9.85 -2.55
N LYS A 34 0.19 -10.26 -1.48
CA LYS A 34 0.96 -11.51 -1.44
C LYS A 34 0.06 -12.75 -1.47
N LYS A 35 -1.19 -12.61 -1.03
CA LYS A 35 -2.19 -13.70 -0.98
C LYS A 35 -3.16 -13.69 -2.15
N THR A 36 -3.00 -12.80 -3.14
CA THR A 36 -3.92 -12.63 -4.28
C THR A 36 -4.31 -13.94 -4.98
N LYS A 37 -3.37 -14.89 -5.10
CA LYS A 37 -3.63 -16.19 -5.72
C LYS A 37 -4.71 -17.01 -4.99
N THR A 38 -4.81 -16.84 -3.68
CA THR A 38 -5.71 -17.60 -2.80
C THR A 38 -6.89 -16.76 -2.34
N ASP A 39 -6.69 -15.45 -2.15
CA ASP A 39 -7.71 -14.49 -1.75
C ASP A 39 -7.50 -13.16 -2.51
N PRO A 40 -8.21 -12.95 -3.64
CA PRO A 40 -8.14 -11.71 -4.41
C PRO A 40 -9.16 -10.66 -3.93
N SER A 41 -9.77 -10.84 -2.76
CA SER A 41 -10.83 -9.97 -2.22
C SER A 41 -10.46 -8.48 -2.23
N TRP A 42 -9.20 -8.16 -1.96
CA TRP A 42 -8.66 -6.81 -1.91
C TRP A 42 -8.71 -6.05 -3.25
N VAL A 43 -8.81 -6.75 -4.39
CA VAL A 43 -8.77 -6.13 -5.72
C VAL A 43 -9.98 -5.23 -5.96
N ALA A 44 -11.15 -5.63 -5.48
CA ALA A 44 -12.37 -4.84 -5.61
C ALA A 44 -12.24 -3.49 -4.89
N ASP A 45 -11.63 -3.50 -3.70
CA ASP A 45 -11.34 -2.30 -2.91
C ASP A 45 -10.18 -1.46 -3.47
N ALA A 46 -9.43 -1.97 -4.45
CA ALA A 46 -8.25 -1.31 -4.98
C ALA A 46 -8.48 -0.43 -6.21
N VAL A 47 -9.69 -0.43 -6.76
CA VAL A 47 -10.02 0.38 -7.94
C VAL A 47 -9.82 1.87 -7.63
N GLY A 48 -9.04 2.55 -8.48
CA GLY A 48 -8.74 3.98 -8.32
C GLY A 48 -7.70 4.31 -7.23
N LYS A 49 -7.06 3.29 -6.65
CA LYS A 49 -6.03 3.44 -5.61
C LYS A 49 -4.68 2.94 -6.14
N SER A 50 -3.59 3.35 -5.48
CA SER A 50 -2.22 2.92 -5.82
C SER A 50 -1.49 2.43 -4.58
N VAL A 51 -0.48 1.56 -4.73
CA VAL A 51 0.31 1.01 -3.59
C VAL A 51 1.68 1.65 -3.52
#